data_AF-A0A497E3M6-F1
#
_entry.id   AF-A0A497E3M6-F1
#
_cell.length_a   1.000
_cell.length_b   1.000
_cell.length_c   1.000
_cell.angle_alpha   90.00
_cell.angle_beta   90.00
_cell.angle_gamma   90.00
#
_symmetry.space_group_name_H-M   'P 1'
#
loop_
_entity.id
_entity.type
_entity.pdbx_description
1 polymer ?
#
loop_
_entity_poly.entity_id
_entity_poly.type
_entity_poly.pdbx_seq_one_letter_code
_entity_poly.pdbx_strand_id
1 'polypeptide(L)'
;MNEFLEDPAILGEFISESNEHLESLEPKLLQLEKEPDNLELLNDIFRSFHTIKGASSFLSLTQITKLSHKLENVLDELRRGKLKVTSEIIDLLFGGVDLLKALFEDLSSGERKRMERLCADSLKEVDEFIEEVEKKVKQVEPKKAKKKEDEAFEEEKEVFLEAAQQHLRNMQECLAKIEEKGWSPELVNALFRVFH
;
A
#
# COMPACT_ATOMS: atom_id res chain seq x y z
N MET A 1 -20.88 -0.70 -3.30
CA MET A 1 -19.85 -0.91 -4.34
C MET A 1 -19.48 0.46 -4.87
N ASN A 2 -18.20 0.74 -5.06
CA ASN A 2 -17.72 2.05 -5.50
C ASN A 2 -18.09 2.27 -6.98
N GLU A 3 -18.57 3.47 -7.35
CA GLU A 3 -18.96 3.82 -8.72
C GLU A 3 -17.79 3.67 -9.71
N PHE A 4 -16.57 4.02 -9.29
CA PHE A 4 -15.36 3.85 -10.13
C PHE A 4 -15.00 2.39 -10.39
N LEU A 5 -15.42 1.48 -9.52
CA LEU A 5 -15.18 0.04 -9.70
C LEU A 5 -16.11 -0.56 -10.78
N GLU A 6 -17.23 0.10 -11.08
CA GLU A 6 -18.15 -0.32 -12.13
C GLU A 6 -17.76 0.20 -13.52
N ASP A 7 -16.81 1.14 -13.61
CA ASP A 7 -16.25 1.63 -14.86
C ASP A 7 -15.18 0.65 -15.40
N PRO A 8 -15.44 -0.05 -16.53
CA PRO A 8 -14.49 -1.02 -17.07
C PRO A 8 -13.15 -0.42 -17.50
N ALA A 9 -13.11 0.87 -17.87
CA ALA A 9 -11.88 1.53 -18.28
C ALA A 9 -10.97 1.77 -17.07
N ILE A 10 -11.53 2.32 -15.98
CA ILE A 10 -10.79 2.57 -14.73
C ILE A 10 -10.33 1.24 -14.12
N LEU A 11 -11.22 0.25 -14.08
CA LEU A 11 -10.89 -1.07 -13.56
C LEU A 11 -9.79 -1.75 -14.39
N GLY A 12 -9.88 -1.67 -15.72
CA GLY A 12 -8.89 -2.24 -16.62
C GLY A 12 -7.51 -1.59 -16.47
N GLU A 13 -7.44 -0.26 -16.36
CA GLU A 13 -6.20 0.48 -16.11
C GLU A 13 -5.58 0.08 -14.77
N PHE A 14 -6.38 0.06 -13.70
CA PHE A 14 -5.92 -0.37 -12.38
C PHE A 14 -5.35 -1.80 -12.38
N ILE A 15 -6.03 -2.75 -13.02
CA ILE A 15 -5.57 -4.14 -13.12
C ILE A 15 -4.25 -4.19 -13.90
N SER A 16 -4.15 -3.48 -15.02
CA SER A 16 -2.95 -3.46 -15.86
C SER A 16 -1.75 -2.92 -15.09
N GLU A 17 -1.86 -1.72 -14.51
CA GLU A 17 -0.79 -1.07 -13.75
C GLU A 17 -0.37 -1.91 -12.53
N SER A 18 -1.34 -2.46 -11.80
CA SER A 18 -1.04 -3.29 -10.63
C SER A 18 -0.33 -4.60 -10.99
N ASN A 19 -0.68 -5.21 -12.13
CA ASN A 19 0.01 -6.41 -12.62
C ASN A 19 1.44 -6.10 -13.03
N GLU A 20 1.72 -4.96 -13.67
CA GLU A 20 3.09 -4.53 -13.95
C GLU A 20 3.92 -4.40 -12.67
N HIS A 21 3.34 -3.82 -11.62
CA HIS A 21 3.99 -3.78 -10.31
C HIS A 21 4.25 -5.18 -9.75
N LEU A 22 3.26 -6.07 -9.75
CA LEU A 22 3.36 -7.44 -9.24
C LEU A 22 4.38 -8.30 -10.00
N GLU A 23 4.42 -8.20 -11.33
CA GLU A 23 5.40 -8.89 -12.17
C GLU A 23 6.82 -8.41 -11.89
N SER A 24 6.99 -7.12 -11.57
CA SER A 24 8.30 -6.58 -11.20
C SER A 24 8.80 -7.03 -9.82
N LEU A 25 7.91 -7.49 -8.93
CA LEU A 25 8.24 -7.78 -7.54
C LEU A 25 9.03 -9.08 -7.37
N GLU A 26 8.70 -10.15 -8.08
CA GLU A 26 9.37 -11.45 -7.94
C GLU A 26 10.89 -11.39 -8.19
N PRO A 27 11.39 -10.84 -9.33
CA PRO A 27 12.83 -10.75 -9.54
C PRO A 27 13.51 -9.85 -8.50
N LYS A 28 12.83 -8.79 -8.03
CA LYS A 28 13.34 -7.90 -6.99
C LYS A 28 13.44 -8.59 -5.64
N LEU A 29 12.45 -9.40 -5.24
CA LEU A 29 12.49 -10.18 -4.02
C LEU A 29 13.60 -11.24 -4.06
N LEU A 30 13.80 -11.90 -5.20
CA LEU A 30 14.90 -12.84 -5.39
C LEU A 30 16.28 -12.15 -5.31
N GLN A 31 16.39 -10.91 -5.81
CA GLN A 31 17.60 -10.13 -5.67
C GLN A 31 17.80 -9.68 -4.22
N LEU A 32 16.74 -9.27 -3.52
CA LEU A 32 16.79 -8.83 -2.12
C LEU A 32 17.25 -9.97 -1.20
N GLU A 33 16.87 -11.21 -1.49
CA GLU A 33 17.37 -12.38 -0.76
C GLU A 33 18.90 -12.52 -0.86
N LYS A 34 19.48 -12.19 -2.01
CA LYS A 34 20.93 -12.24 -2.25
C LYS A 34 21.65 -11.00 -1.73
N GLU A 35 20.97 -9.86 -1.71
CA GLU A 35 21.48 -8.54 -1.34
C GLU A 35 20.63 -7.93 -0.20
N PRO A 36 20.63 -8.52 1.00
CA PRO A 36 19.72 -8.15 2.09
C PRO A 36 19.91 -6.72 2.63
N ASP A 37 21.08 -6.13 2.40
CA ASP A 37 21.42 -4.76 2.82
C ASP A 37 21.14 -3.71 1.72
N ASN A 38 20.58 -4.11 0.58
CA ASN A 38 20.28 -3.21 -0.54
C ASN A 38 19.02 -2.38 -0.27
N LEU A 39 19.21 -1.23 0.37
CA LEU A 39 18.13 -0.30 0.73
C LEU A 39 17.41 0.30 -0.50
N GLU A 40 18.10 0.46 -1.62
CA GLU A 40 17.47 0.98 -2.85
C GLU A 40 16.44 -0.03 -3.37
N LEU A 41 16.83 -1.30 -3.47
CA LEU A 41 15.94 -2.39 -3.85
C LEU A 41 14.75 -2.54 -2.90
N LEU A 42 14.99 -2.42 -1.59
CA LEU A 42 13.95 -2.47 -0.57
C LEU A 42 12.94 -1.31 -0.72
N ASN A 43 13.42 -0.09 -1.02
CA ASN A 43 12.57 1.07 -1.30
C ASN A 43 11.74 0.87 -2.58
N ASP A 44 12.31 0.26 -3.62
CA ASP A 44 11.60 -0.01 -4.86
C ASP A 44 10.47 -1.03 -4.68
N ILE A 45 10.72 -2.09 -3.91
CA ILE A 45 9.71 -3.09 -3.54
C ILE A 45 8.61 -2.42 -2.70
N PHE A 46 8.99 -1.62 -1.70
CA PHE A 46 8.05 -0.86 -0.86
C PHE A 46 7.13 0.03 -1.71
N ARG A 47 7.68 0.77 -2.69
CA ARG A 47 6.90 1.65 -3.58
C ARG A 47 5.86 0.88 -4.37
N SER A 48 6.19 -0.29 -4.92
CA SER A 48 5.21 -1.12 -5.63
C SER A 48 4.01 -1.48 -4.75
N PHE A 49 4.22 -1.94 -3.51
CA PHE A 49 3.12 -2.23 -2.60
C PHE A 49 2.34 -0.98 -2.19
N HIS A 50 3.03 0.14 -1.95
CA HIS A 50 2.41 1.41 -1.59
C HIS A 50 1.49 1.94 -2.70
N THR A 51 1.92 1.85 -3.95
CA THR A 51 1.10 2.21 -5.13
C THR A 51 -0.15 1.32 -5.21
N ILE A 52 0.02 -0.01 -5.11
CA ILE A 52 -1.12 -0.96 -5.14
C ILE A 52 -2.09 -0.67 -3.99
N LYS A 53 -1.60 -0.38 -2.77
CA LYS A 53 -2.43 -0.01 -1.61
C LYS A 53 -3.23 1.26 -1.88
N GLY A 54 -2.58 2.30 -2.39
CA GLY A 54 -3.22 3.58 -2.69
C GLY A 54 -4.36 3.42 -3.70
N ALA A 55 -4.07 2.77 -4.83
CA ALA A 55 -5.04 2.56 -5.90
C ALA A 55 -6.19 1.62 -5.47
N SER A 56 -5.89 0.52 -4.76
CA SER A 56 -6.93 -0.39 -4.25
C SER A 56 -7.82 0.25 -3.18
N SER A 57 -7.26 1.11 -2.33
CA SER A 57 -8.04 1.87 -1.35
C SER A 57 -8.99 2.86 -2.03
N PHE A 58 -8.54 3.52 -3.10
CA PHE A 58 -9.38 4.42 -3.89
C PHE A 58 -10.59 3.70 -4.49
N LEU A 59 -10.41 2.48 -4.98
CA LEU A 59 -11.48 1.63 -5.52
C LEU A 59 -12.28 0.87 -4.46
N SER A 60 -11.98 1.06 -3.17
CA SER A 60 -12.62 0.35 -2.05
C SER A 60 -12.49 -1.18 -2.12
N LEU A 61 -11.37 -1.66 -2.67
CA LEU A 61 -11.00 -3.07 -2.70
C LEU A 61 -10.33 -3.44 -1.37
N THR A 62 -11.16 -3.56 -0.33
CA THR A 62 -10.77 -3.75 1.07
C THR A 62 -9.71 -4.84 1.25
N GLN A 63 -9.87 -5.98 0.59
CA GLN A 63 -8.98 -7.12 0.78
C GLN A 63 -7.59 -6.92 0.17
N ILE A 64 -7.51 -6.30 -1.01
CA ILE A 64 -6.23 -5.92 -1.65
C ILE A 64 -5.55 -4.83 -0.82
N THR A 65 -6.32 -3.86 -0.32
CA THR A 65 -5.81 -2.76 0.52
C THR A 65 -5.20 -3.30 1.82
N LYS A 66 -5.89 -4.21 2.51
CA LYS A 66 -5.41 -4.82 3.76
C LYS A 66 -4.12 -5.60 3.56
N LEU A 67 -4.07 -6.45 2.53
CA LEU A 67 -2.92 -7.29 2.25
C LEU A 67 -1.69 -6.46 1.86
N SER A 68 -1.85 -5.55 0.89
CA SER A 68 -0.77 -4.65 0.45
C SER A 68 -0.24 -3.79 1.60
N HIS A 69 -1.13 -3.23 2.43
CA HIS A 69 -0.71 -2.50 3.63
C HIS A 69 0.06 -3.38 4.62
N LYS A 70 -0.34 -4.64 4.82
CA LYS A 70 0.39 -5.52 5.74
C LYS A 70 1.81 -5.82 5.24
N LEU A 71 1.96 -6.08 3.94
CA LEU A 71 3.26 -6.29 3.30
C LEU A 71 4.13 -5.03 3.31
N GLU A 72 3.53 -3.86 3.07
CA GLU A 72 4.18 -2.56 3.20
C GLU A 72 4.76 -2.35 4.61
N ASN A 73 4.02 -2.71 5.66
CA ASN A 73 4.49 -2.60 7.04
C ASN A 73 5.69 -3.53 7.34
N VAL A 74 5.71 -4.74 6.77
CA VAL A 74 6.89 -5.63 6.91
C VAL A 74 8.12 -4.98 6.28
N LEU A 75 7.95 -4.40 5.08
CA LEU A 75 9.04 -3.72 4.38
C LEU A 75 9.49 -2.45 5.10
N ASP A 76 8.58 -1.70 5.72
CA ASP A 76 8.93 -0.53 6.51
C ASP A 76 9.82 -0.91 7.71
N GLU A 77 9.46 -1.99 8.42
CA GLU A 77 10.25 -2.51 9.53
C GLU A 77 11.64 -3.01 9.09
N LEU A 78 11.76 -3.56 7.88
CA LEU A 78 13.05 -3.89 7.25
C LEU A 78 13.85 -2.62 6.95
N ARG A 79 13.22 -1.58 6.38
CA ARG A 79 13.88 -0.29 6.02
C ARG A 79 14.42 0.43 7.25
N ARG A 80 13.68 0.33 8.36
CA ARG A 80 14.05 0.89 9.66
C ARG A 80 15.09 0.05 10.41
N GLY A 81 15.47 -1.10 9.87
CA GLY A 81 16.42 -2.03 10.49
C GLY A 81 15.89 -2.71 11.76
N LYS A 82 14.57 -2.67 11.99
CA LYS A 82 13.91 -3.34 13.12
C LYS A 82 13.73 -4.84 12.83
N LEU A 83 13.47 -5.17 11.57
CA LEU A 83 13.56 -6.52 11.04
C LEU A 83 14.83 -6.69 10.21
N LYS A 84 15.29 -7.93 10.11
CA LYS A 84 16.35 -8.33 9.17
C LYS A 84 15.72 -9.07 8.01
N VAL A 85 16.30 -8.92 6.82
CA VAL A 85 15.96 -9.77 5.67
C VAL A 85 16.46 -11.17 5.99
N THR A 86 15.53 -12.12 6.10
CA THR A 86 15.79 -13.55 6.26
C THR A 86 14.99 -14.32 5.21
N SER A 87 15.37 -15.56 4.91
CA SER A 87 14.60 -16.40 3.97
C SER A 87 13.14 -16.54 4.40
N GLU A 88 12.83 -16.62 5.70
CA GLU A 88 11.45 -16.68 6.19
C GLU A 88 10.65 -15.41 5.89
N ILE A 89 11.29 -14.24 5.89
CA ILE A 89 10.66 -12.97 5.52
C ILE A 89 10.50 -12.86 4.00
N ILE A 90 11.49 -13.31 3.24
CA ILE A 90 11.41 -13.36 1.78
C ILE A 90 10.27 -14.29 1.33
N ASP A 91 10.19 -15.51 1.88
CA ASP A 91 9.11 -16.47 1.61
C ASP A 91 7.73 -15.88 1.93
N LEU A 92 7.64 -15.13 3.03
CA LEU A 92 6.43 -14.41 3.42
C LEU A 92 6.06 -13.35 2.39
N LEU A 93 7.03 -12.56 1.90
CA LEU A 93 6.76 -11.55 0.87
C LEU A 93 6.32 -12.20 -0.45
N PHE A 94 6.93 -13.32 -0.86
CA PHE A 94 6.49 -14.10 -2.02
C PHE A 94 5.05 -14.60 -1.86
N GLY A 95 4.71 -15.21 -0.71
CA GLY A 95 3.34 -15.65 -0.44
C GLY A 95 2.33 -14.50 -0.47
N GLY A 96 2.74 -13.29 -0.07
CA GLY A 96 1.94 -12.08 -0.19
C GLY A 96 1.70 -11.64 -1.64
N VAL A 97 2.75 -11.70 -2.48
CA VAL A 97 2.65 -11.44 -3.92
C VAL A 97 1.72 -12.45 -4.60
N ASP A 98 1.87 -13.74 -4.30
CA ASP A 98 1.02 -14.80 -4.85
C ASP A 98 -0.45 -14.60 -4.48
N LEU A 99 -0.72 -14.27 -3.21
CA LEU A 99 -2.08 -14.00 -2.76
C LEU A 99 -2.64 -12.74 -3.43
N LEU A 100 -1.86 -11.67 -3.59
CA LEU A 100 -2.29 -10.49 -4.36
C LEU A 100 -2.64 -10.86 -5.80
N LYS A 101 -1.79 -11.63 -6.50
CA LYS A 101 -2.07 -12.12 -7.86
C LYS A 101 -3.40 -12.86 -7.93
N ALA A 102 -3.68 -13.76 -6.98
CA ALA A 102 -4.95 -14.47 -6.91
C ALA A 102 -6.16 -13.51 -6.71
N LEU A 103 -6.01 -12.46 -5.90
CA LEU A 103 -7.07 -11.44 -5.73
C LEU A 103 -7.27 -10.62 -7.02
N PHE A 104 -6.21 -10.32 -7.77
CA PHE A 104 -6.30 -9.65 -9.07
C PHE A 104 -6.89 -10.54 -10.17
N GLU A 105 -6.67 -11.85 -10.12
CA GLU A 105 -7.37 -12.81 -10.98
C GLU A 105 -8.88 -12.82 -10.69
N ASP A 106 -9.26 -12.83 -9.41
CA ASP A 106 -10.66 -12.71 -8.99
C ASP A 106 -11.29 -11.41 -9.50
N LEU A 107 -10.54 -10.31 -9.47
CA LEU A 107 -10.97 -9.01 -9.99
C LEU A 107 -11.12 -9.02 -11.51
N SER A 108 -10.16 -9.63 -12.23
CA SER A 108 -10.12 -9.72 -13.69
C SER A 108 -11.20 -10.63 -14.27
N SER A 109 -11.75 -11.55 -13.48
CA SER A 109 -12.83 -12.45 -13.90
C SER A 109 -14.11 -11.69 -14.33
N GLY A 110 -14.31 -10.46 -13.84
CA GLY A 110 -15.53 -9.69 -14.03
C GLY A 110 -16.76 -10.29 -13.33
N GLU A 111 -16.59 -11.36 -12.54
CA GLU A 111 -17.69 -11.98 -11.80
C GLU A 111 -18.07 -11.11 -10.60
N ARG A 112 -19.28 -10.53 -10.62
CA ARG A 112 -19.78 -9.68 -9.53
C ARG A 112 -19.59 -10.29 -8.13
N LYS A 113 -19.87 -11.60 -7.97
CA LYS A 113 -19.71 -12.28 -6.67
C LYS A 113 -18.25 -12.28 -6.18
N ARG A 114 -17.27 -12.39 -7.09
CA ARG A 114 -15.85 -12.34 -6.74
C ARG A 114 -15.44 -10.92 -6.37
N MET A 115 -15.88 -9.92 -7.14
CA MET A 115 -15.67 -8.51 -6.82
C MET A 115 -16.27 -8.12 -5.46
N GLU A 116 -17.47 -8.59 -5.14
CA GLU A 116 -18.13 -8.38 -3.84
C GLU A 116 -17.31 -8.97 -2.69
N ARG A 117 -16.69 -10.15 -2.87
CA ARG A 117 -15.78 -10.74 -1.87
C ARG A 117 -14.54 -9.88 -1.63
N LEU A 118 -14.00 -9.24 -2.66
CA LEU A 118 -12.82 -8.36 -2.53
C LEU A 118 -13.14 -7.05 -1.79
N CYS A 119 -14.40 -6.62 -1.84
CA CYS A 119 -14.90 -5.44 -1.12
C CYS A 119 -15.33 -5.77 0.32
N ALA A 120 -15.53 -7.04 0.65
CA ALA A 120 -16.01 -7.46 1.96
C ALA A 120 -15.02 -7.09 3.08
N ASP A 121 -15.54 -6.94 4.30
CA ASP A 121 -14.71 -6.61 5.46
C ASP A 121 -13.78 -7.75 5.89
N SER A 122 -14.02 -8.98 5.45
CA SER A 122 -13.21 -10.14 5.82
C SER A 122 -13.21 -11.17 4.71
N LEU A 123 -12.04 -11.77 4.50
CA LEU A 123 -11.82 -12.87 3.58
C LEU A 123 -10.81 -13.79 4.25
N LYS A 124 -11.26 -15.02 4.51
CA LYS A 124 -10.56 -16.00 5.35
C LYS A 124 -9.09 -16.14 4.95
N GLU A 125 -8.81 -16.29 3.65
CA GLU A 125 -7.46 -16.51 3.13
C GLU A 125 -6.53 -15.32 3.41
N VAL A 126 -7.05 -14.09 3.32
CA VAL A 126 -6.30 -12.85 3.61
C VAL A 126 -6.09 -12.69 5.10
N ASP A 127 -7.12 -12.93 5.90
CA ASP A 127 -7.05 -12.78 7.36
C ASP A 127 -6.09 -13.81 7.98
N GLU A 128 -6.15 -15.08 7.53
CA GLU A 128 -5.23 -16.14 7.95
C GLU A 128 -3.78 -15.82 7.55
N PHE A 129 -3.57 -15.30 6.34
CA PHE A 129 -2.24 -14.88 5.90
C PHE A 129 -1.70 -13.72 6.74
N ILE A 130 -2.52 -12.70 7.03
CA ILE A 130 -2.12 -11.58 7.89
C ILE A 130 -1.74 -12.07 9.30
N GLU A 131 -2.51 -13.01 9.87
CA GLU A 131 -2.14 -13.61 11.14
C GLU A 131 -0.81 -14.39 11.09
N GLU A 132 -0.55 -15.12 9.99
CA GLU A 132 0.72 -15.80 9.78
C GLU A 132 1.88 -14.80 9.72
N VAL A 133 1.71 -13.71 8.96
CA VAL A 133 2.69 -12.61 8.88
C VAL A 133 3.02 -12.08 10.27
N GLU A 134 2.00 -11.80 11.09
CA GLU A 134 2.21 -11.31 12.46
C GLU A 134 2.94 -12.31 13.35
N LYS A 135 2.64 -13.59 13.22
CA LYS A 135 3.32 -14.65 13.97
C LYS A 135 4.78 -14.76 13.56
N LYS A 136 5.11 -14.67 12.27
CA LYS A 136 6.49 -14.74 11.78
C LYS A 136 7.31 -13.51 12.12
N VAL A 137 6.77 -12.30 11.90
CA VAL A 137 7.44 -11.04 12.25
C VAL A 137 7.85 -11.02 13.73
N LYS A 138 6.95 -11.40 14.64
CA LYS A 138 7.23 -11.50 16.09
C LYS A 138 8.31 -12.52 16.45
N GLN A 139 8.55 -13.53 15.62
CA GLN A 139 9.58 -14.54 15.86
C GLN A 139 10.96 -14.11 15.36
N VAL A 140 11.01 -13.29 14.30
CA VAL A 140 12.24 -12.82 13.64
C VAL A 140 12.80 -11.54 14.27
N GLU A 141 11.99 -10.77 15.00
CA GLU A 141 12.45 -9.59 15.74
C GLU A 141 13.58 -9.91 16.73
N PRO A 142 14.74 -9.22 16.66
CA PRO A 142 15.80 -9.37 17.65
C PRO A 142 15.32 -8.87 19.02
N LYS A 143 15.52 -9.66 20.08
CA LYS A 143 15.17 -9.28 21.46
C LYS A 143 15.94 -8.03 21.95
N LYS A 144 15.26 -6.87 21.89
CA LYS A 144 15.34 -5.61 22.70
C LYS A 144 16.36 -4.49 22.34
N ALA A 145 15.80 -3.26 22.18
CA ALA A 145 16.12 -2.07 23.00
C ALA A 145 15.00 -1.01 22.92
N LYS A 146 14.05 -1.06 23.88
CA LYS A 146 12.80 -0.29 23.96
C LYS A 146 12.96 1.20 24.35
N LYS A 147 14.00 1.89 23.88
CA LYS A 147 14.33 3.25 24.37
C LYS A 147 14.66 4.30 23.30
N LYS A 148 14.79 3.94 22.03
CA LYS A 148 15.05 4.89 20.92
C LYS A 148 13.85 5.11 20.00
N GLU A 149 12.81 4.28 20.11
CA GLU A 149 11.63 4.38 19.25
C GLU A 149 10.73 5.58 19.60
N ASP A 150 10.67 5.98 20.87
CA ASP A 150 9.78 7.06 21.29
C ASP A 150 10.23 8.45 20.80
N GLU A 151 11.54 8.70 20.66
CA GLU A 151 12.06 10.01 20.19
C GLU A 151 11.98 10.15 18.67
N ALA A 152 12.29 9.09 17.92
CA ALA A 152 12.21 9.10 16.45
C ALA A 152 10.75 9.11 15.95
N PHE A 153 9.83 8.50 16.70
CA PHE A 153 8.39 8.53 16.39
C PHE A 153 7.77 9.91 16.64
N GLU A 154 8.27 10.67 17.62
CA GLU A 154 7.74 12.00 17.92
C GLU A 154 8.23 13.06 16.93
N GLU A 155 9.48 12.97 16.45
CA GLU A 155 9.97 13.83 15.35
C GLU A 155 9.23 13.54 14.03
N GLU A 156 8.97 12.27 13.70
CA GLU A 156 8.19 11.91 12.52
C GLU A 156 6.72 12.36 12.61
N LYS A 157 6.12 12.31 13.80
CA LYS A 157 4.74 12.81 14.01
C LYS A 157 4.62 14.30 13.76
N GLU A 158 5.57 15.11 14.24
CA GLU A 158 5.53 16.56 14.02
C GLU A 158 5.66 16.87 12.53
N VAL A 159 6.62 16.24 11.83
CA VAL A 159 6.79 16.41 10.38
C VAL A 159 5.54 15.96 9.61
N PHE A 160 4.94 14.83 9.98
CA PHE A 160 3.71 14.35 9.35
C PHE A 160 2.52 15.28 9.63
N LEU A 161 2.39 15.76 10.86
CA LEU A 161 1.32 16.68 11.25
C LEU A 161 1.46 18.02 10.52
N GLU A 162 2.67 18.54 10.38
CA GLU A 162 2.94 19.75 9.60
C GLU A 162 2.60 19.57 8.12
N ALA A 163 2.99 18.44 7.52
CA ALA A 163 2.65 18.10 6.13
C ALA A 163 1.13 17.97 5.93
N ALA A 164 0.44 17.26 6.82
CA ALA A 164 -1.02 17.11 6.78
C ALA A 164 -1.74 18.45 6.93
N GLN A 165 -1.26 19.31 7.85
CA GLN A 165 -1.79 20.67 7.99
C GLN A 165 -1.54 21.53 6.75
N GLN A 166 -0.38 21.37 6.09
CA GLN A 166 -0.10 22.08 4.85
C GLN A 166 -1.01 21.62 3.71
N HIS A 167 -1.25 20.32 3.56
CA HIS A 167 -2.23 19.80 2.61
C HIS A 167 -3.63 20.35 2.87
N LEU A 168 -4.07 20.40 4.14
CA LEU A 168 -5.37 20.96 4.51
C LEU A 168 -5.47 22.45 4.14
N ARG A 169 -4.42 23.25 4.41
CA ARG A 169 -4.36 24.66 4.02
C ARG A 169 -4.48 24.83 2.51
N ASN A 170 -3.72 24.05 1.75
CA ASN A 170 -3.77 24.10 0.28
C ASN A 170 -5.17 23.77 -0.25
N MET A 171 -5.85 22.80 0.37
CA MET A 171 -7.23 22.43 0.01
C MET A 171 -8.22 23.55 0.33
N GLN A 172 -8.12 24.14 1.52
CA GLN A 172 -8.97 25.28 1.93
C GLN A 172 -8.79 26.49 0.99
N GLU A 173 -7.57 26.78 0.56
CA GLU A 173 -7.31 27.84 -0.41
C GLU A 173 -7.92 27.56 -1.78
N CYS A 174 -7.88 26.30 -2.24
CA CYS A 174 -8.53 25.92 -3.49
C CYS A 174 -10.05 26.09 -3.40
N LEU A 175 -10.66 25.65 -2.29
CA LEU A 175 -12.09 25.80 -2.04
C LEU A 175 -12.50 27.27 -1.97
N ALA A 176 -11.77 28.11 -1.24
CA ALA A 176 -12.05 29.54 -1.14
C ALA A 176 -12.00 30.24 -2.52
N LYS A 177 -11.05 29.86 -3.38
CA LYS A 177 -10.96 30.38 -4.75
C LYS A 177 -12.15 29.94 -5.62
N ILE A 178 -12.65 28.72 -5.41
CA ILE A 178 -13.86 28.22 -6.09
C ILE A 178 -15.10 28.97 -5.60
N GLU A 179 -15.21 29.25 -4.30
CA GLU A 179 -16.31 30.04 -3.74
C GLU A 179 -16.31 31.49 -4.27
N GLU A 180 -15.13 32.09 -4.44
CA GLU A 180 -14.99 33.47 -4.92
C GLU A 180 -15.19 33.60 -6.44
N LYS A 181 -14.60 32.68 -7.21
CA LYS A 181 -14.45 32.82 -8.68
C LYS A 181 -15.24 31.79 -9.50
N GLY A 182 -15.87 30.83 -8.84
CA GLY A 182 -16.51 29.69 -9.49
C GLY A 182 -15.51 28.64 -9.96
N TRP A 183 -16.03 27.56 -10.53
CA TRP A 183 -15.23 26.44 -11.02
C TRP A 183 -14.41 26.83 -12.27
N SER A 184 -13.15 26.40 -12.32
CA SER A 184 -12.31 26.50 -13.51
C SER A 184 -11.45 25.23 -13.70
N PRO A 185 -11.05 24.88 -14.93
CA PRO A 185 -10.17 23.74 -15.20
C PRO A 185 -8.85 23.79 -14.41
N GLU A 186 -8.31 24.99 -14.19
CA GLU A 186 -7.09 25.20 -13.44
C GLU A 186 -7.28 24.86 -11.95
N LEU A 187 -8.43 25.22 -11.37
CA LEU A 187 -8.76 24.91 -9.98
C LEU A 187 -9.08 23.43 -9.77
N VAL A 188 -9.72 22.79 -10.76
CA VAL A 188 -9.94 21.33 -10.76
C VAL A 188 -8.59 20.59 -10.77
N ASN A 189 -7.68 20.97 -11.66
CA ASN A 189 -6.34 20.38 -11.71
C ASN A 189 -5.53 20.65 -10.44
N ALA A 190 -5.67 21.83 -9.84
CA ALA A 190 -5.03 22.15 -8.57
C ALA A 190 -5.55 21.27 -7.43
N LEU A 191 -6.87 21.04 -7.36
CA LEU A 191 -7.47 20.11 -6.40
C LEU A 191 -6.95 18.68 -6.59
N PHE A 192 -6.91 18.17 -7.82
CA PHE A 192 -6.37 16.84 -8.10
C PHE A 192 -4.94 16.66 -7.60
N ARG A 193 -4.08 17.68 -7.77
CA ARG A 193 -2.69 17.68 -7.27
C ARG A 193 -2.56 17.82 -5.74
N VAL A 194 -3.62 18.21 -5.05
CA VAL A 194 -3.64 18.27 -3.58
C VAL A 194 -4.11 16.94 -2.99
N PHE A 195 -4.87 16.15 -3.75
CA PHE A 195 -5.38 14.82 -3.36
C PHE A 195 -4.45 13.66 -3.71
N HIS A 196 -3.53 13.82 -4.67
CA HIS A 196 -2.49 12.86 -5.06
C HIS A 196 -1.09 13.40 -4.72
#